data_AF-A0A2D5R8Y4-F1
#
_entry.id   AF-A0A2D5R8Y4-F1
#
_cell.length_a   1.000
_cell.length_b   1.000
_cell.length_c   1.000
_cell.angle_alpha   90.00
_cell.angle_beta   90.00
_cell.angle_gamma   90.00
#
_symmetry.space_group_name_H-M   'P 1'
#
loop_
_entity.id
_entity.type
_entity.pdbx_description
1 polymer ?
#
loop_
_entity_poly.entity_id
_entity_poly.type
_entity_poly.pdbx_seq_one_letter_code
_entity_poly.pdbx_strand_id
1 'polypeptide(L)'
;MNMKKVSIDVWIQLIGMLGVLGGLVFVGLEMRQSHRIALAAQHQARSEMFMDQVNAHTEAGLTFRNYSDEERFANINGLHAVAIIFENDFIQYQLGLMEQDLWEKKQIVIKRLSGICEMAEIWPEDLPTEFLEIVEEGSRSGCRPLSGSVISSE
;
A
#
# COMPACT_ATOMS: atom_id res chain seq x y z
N MET A 1 40.70 -38.61 -38.71
CA MET A 1 39.52 -38.23 -37.90
C MET A 1 38.61 -37.38 -38.77
N ASN A 2 37.59 -37.97 -39.39
CA ASN A 2 36.71 -37.27 -40.32
C ASN A 2 35.69 -36.44 -39.53
N MET A 3 35.84 -35.11 -39.55
CA MET A 3 34.79 -34.22 -39.09
C MET A 3 33.59 -34.32 -40.04
N LYS A 4 32.43 -34.75 -39.53
CA LYS A 4 31.15 -34.59 -40.25
C LYS A 4 30.95 -33.09 -40.49
N LYS A 5 30.90 -32.67 -41.76
CA LYS A 5 30.50 -31.30 -42.12
C LYS A 5 29.04 -31.13 -41.72
N VAL A 6 28.79 -30.34 -40.69
CA VAL A 6 27.44 -29.93 -40.30
C VAL A 6 26.89 -29.04 -41.42
N SER A 7 25.66 -29.30 -41.88
CA SER A 7 25.03 -28.53 -42.95
C SER A 7 24.75 -27.09 -42.49
N ILE A 8 24.75 -26.16 -43.43
CA ILE A 8 24.47 -24.75 -43.17
C ILE A 8 23.05 -24.55 -42.61
N ASP A 9 22.08 -25.36 -43.06
CA ASP A 9 20.71 -25.33 -42.52
C ASP A 9 20.64 -25.62 -41.02
N VAL A 10 21.45 -26.56 -40.52
CA VAL A 10 21.51 -26.88 -39.08
C VAL A 10 22.07 -25.69 -38.30
N TRP A 11 23.05 -24.97 -38.84
CA TRP A 11 23.58 -23.75 -38.22
C TRP A 11 22.55 -22.63 -38.16
N ILE A 12 21.82 -22.39 -39.25
CA ILE A 12 20.76 -21.38 -39.31
C ILE A 12 19.65 -21.71 -38.31
N GLN A 13 19.23 -22.96 -38.23
CA GLN A 13 18.20 -23.39 -37.27
C GLN A 13 18.67 -23.22 -35.82
N LEU A 14 19.93 -23.57 -35.52
CA LEU A 14 20.49 -23.43 -34.17
C LEU A 14 20.59 -21.96 -33.76
N ILE A 15 21.03 -21.08 -34.67
CA ILE A 15 21.05 -19.63 -34.44
C ILE A 15 19.63 -19.07 -34.26
N GLY A 16 18.66 -19.51 -35.06
CA GLY A 16 17.26 -19.11 -34.91
C GLY A 16 16.67 -19.49 -33.55
N MET A 17 16.90 -20.73 -33.10
CA MET A 17 16.48 -21.18 -31.78
C MET A 17 17.18 -20.44 -30.65
N LEU A 18 18.49 -20.19 -30.77
CA LEU A 18 19.24 -19.37 -29.81
C LEU A 18 18.73 -17.93 -29.78
N GLY A 19 18.32 -17.38 -30.92
CA GLY A 19 17.72 -16.05 -31.01
C GLY A 19 16.40 -15.96 -30.24
N VAL A 20 15.52 -16.96 -30.39
CA VAL A 20 14.26 -17.04 -29.62
C VAL A 20 14.53 -17.18 -28.13
N LEU A 21 15.46 -18.07 -27.73
CA LEU A 21 15.84 -18.24 -26.32
C LEU A 21 16.45 -16.96 -25.73
N GLY A 22 17.33 -16.29 -26.48
CA GLY A 22 17.93 -15.02 -26.09
C GLY A 22 16.87 -13.93 -25.91
N GLY A 23 15.90 -13.84 -26.82
CA GLY A 23 14.77 -12.93 -26.71
C GLY A 23 13.93 -13.18 -25.46
N LEU A 24 13.61 -14.44 -25.16
CA LEU A 24 12.84 -14.81 -23.96
C LEU A 24 13.57 -14.45 -22.66
N VAL A 25 14.88 -14.67 -22.60
CA VAL A 25 15.70 -14.29 -21.43
C VAL A 25 15.71 -12.76 -21.26
N PHE A 26 15.88 -12.01 -22.36
CA PHE A 26 15.86 -10.55 -22.33
C PHE A 26 14.52 -10.01 -21.81
N VAL A 27 13.40 -10.50 -22.35
CA VAL A 27 12.05 -10.13 -21.89
C VAL A 27 11.85 -10.47 -20.42
N GLY A 28 12.32 -11.64 -19.96
CA GLY A 28 12.25 -12.03 -18.56
C GLY A 28 13.02 -11.09 -17.62
N LEU A 29 14.20 -10.64 -18.05
CA LEU A 29 15.00 -9.66 -17.31
C LEU A 29 14.32 -8.28 -17.27
N GLU A 30 13.76 -7.83 -18.40
CA GLU A 30 13.03 -6.57 -18.50
C GLU A 30 11.78 -6.56 -17.62
N MET A 31 10.97 -7.63 -17.62
CA MET A 31 9.80 -7.75 -16.75
C MET A 31 10.19 -7.71 -15.26
N ARG A 32 11.28 -8.37 -14.87
CA ARG A 32 11.78 -8.33 -13.48
C ARG A 32 12.22 -6.91 -13.08
N GLN A 33 12.89 -6.20 -13.97
CA GLN A 33 13.29 -4.82 -13.74
C GLN A 33 12.07 -3.90 -13.64
N SER A 34 11.13 -3.99 -14.57
CA SER A 34 9.88 -3.22 -14.56
C SER A 34 9.08 -3.45 -13.28
N HIS A 35 8.97 -4.70 -12.82
CA HIS A 35 8.31 -5.01 -11.55
C HIS A 35 8.99 -4.33 -10.34
N ARG A 36 10.32 -4.35 -10.28
CA ARG A 36 11.07 -3.67 -9.21
C ARG A 36 10.89 -2.15 -9.24
N ILE A 37 10.87 -1.55 -10.43
CA ILE A 37 10.63 -0.12 -10.61
C ILE A 37 9.21 0.23 -10.17
N ALA A 38 8.21 -0.56 -10.55
CA ALA A 38 6.82 -0.34 -10.15
C ALA A 38 6.64 -0.36 -8.63
N LEU A 39 7.24 -1.35 -7.93
CA LEU A 39 7.22 -1.40 -6.46
C LEU A 39 7.91 -0.19 -5.84
N ALA A 40 9.09 0.19 -6.34
CA ALA A 40 9.81 1.36 -5.85
C ALA A 40 9.01 2.66 -6.06
N ALA A 41 8.38 2.82 -7.23
CA ALA A 41 7.52 3.96 -7.54
C ALA A 41 6.30 4.02 -6.62
N GLN A 42 5.69 2.87 -6.31
CA GLN A 42 4.59 2.79 -5.35
C GLN A 42 5.03 3.18 -3.93
N HIS A 43 6.21 2.73 -3.49
CA HIS A 43 6.80 3.13 -2.22
C HIS A 43 7.13 4.63 -2.18
N GLN A 44 7.66 5.18 -3.28
CA GLN A 44 7.96 6.59 -3.40
C GLN A 44 6.68 7.43 -3.36
N ALA A 45 5.65 7.08 -4.14
CA ALA A 45 4.37 7.80 -4.16
C ALA A 45 3.70 7.84 -2.76
N ARG A 46 3.77 6.76 -1.98
CA ARG A 46 3.28 6.75 -0.60
C ARG A 46 4.11 7.67 0.31
N SER A 47 5.42 7.71 0.12
CA SER A 47 6.31 8.56 0.89
C SER A 47 6.09 10.04 0.55
N GLU A 48 5.87 10.35 -0.73
CA GLU A 48 5.51 11.70 -1.20
C GLU A 48 4.19 12.15 -0.62
N MET A 49 3.13 11.33 -0.68
CA MET A 49 1.84 11.64 -0.06
C MET A 49 1.97 11.93 1.44
N PHE A 50 2.79 11.13 2.14
CA PHE A 50 3.05 11.35 3.56
C PHE A 50 3.82 12.66 3.81
N MET A 51 4.82 12.97 3.00
CA MET A 51 5.58 14.22 3.09
C MET A 51 4.72 15.44 2.77
N ASP A 52 3.84 15.35 1.78
CA ASP A 52 2.88 16.42 1.44
C ASP A 52 1.93 16.68 2.60
N GLN A 53 1.45 15.62 3.27
CA GLN A 53 0.66 15.76 4.48
C GLN A 53 1.46 16.48 5.57
N VAL A 54 2.70 16.07 5.85
CA VAL A 54 3.55 16.72 6.85
C VAL A 54 3.83 18.19 6.50
N ASN A 55 4.06 18.51 5.23
CA ASN A 55 4.28 19.87 4.77
C ASN A 55 3.03 20.73 4.95
N ALA A 56 1.84 20.23 4.59
CA ALA A 56 0.58 20.94 4.81
C ALA A 56 0.34 21.26 6.29
N HIS A 57 0.70 20.34 7.19
CA HIS A 57 0.66 20.61 8.64
C HIS A 57 1.66 21.69 9.04
N THR A 58 2.89 21.63 8.52
CA THR A 58 3.93 22.61 8.79
C THR A 58 3.55 24.01 8.33
N GLU A 59 2.96 24.13 7.13
CA GLU A 59 2.45 25.40 6.57
C GLU A 59 1.31 25.98 7.41
N ALA A 60 0.48 25.12 7.99
CA ALA A 60 -0.58 25.51 8.92
C ALA A 60 -0.10 25.77 10.36
N GLY A 61 1.20 25.61 10.64
CA GLY A 61 1.77 25.77 11.99
C GLY A 61 1.43 24.62 12.95
N LEU A 62 0.95 23.49 12.44
CA LEU A 62 0.51 22.32 13.18
C LEU A 62 1.64 21.30 13.32
N THR A 63 1.67 20.59 14.45
CA THR A 63 2.56 19.43 14.60
C THR A 63 1.87 18.16 14.13
N PHE A 64 2.46 17.49 13.14
CA PHE A 64 1.91 16.22 12.64
C PHE A 64 1.79 15.18 13.78
N ARG A 65 0.59 14.57 13.91
CA ARG A 65 0.23 13.62 14.99
C ARG A 65 0.24 14.18 16.41
N ASN A 66 0.27 15.50 16.58
CA ASN A 66 0.08 16.14 17.86
C ASN A 66 -0.93 17.28 17.69
N TYR A 67 -2.21 16.93 17.85
CA TYR A 67 -3.33 17.83 17.65
C TYR A 67 -3.98 18.18 18.99
N SER A 68 -4.29 19.46 19.17
CA SER A 68 -5.18 19.99 20.19
C SER A 68 -6.64 19.91 19.74
N ASP A 69 -7.57 20.21 20.66
CA ASP A 69 -9.00 20.27 20.36
C ASP A 69 -9.35 21.33 19.31
N GLU A 70 -8.63 22.45 19.29
CA GLU A 70 -8.81 23.52 18.30
C GLU A 70 -8.44 23.05 16.88
N GLU A 71 -7.59 22.03 16.76
CA GLU A 71 -7.08 21.46 15.51
C GLU A 71 -7.85 20.21 15.07
N ARG A 72 -9.04 19.96 15.66
CA ARG A 72 -9.87 18.77 15.42
C ARG A 72 -10.07 18.44 13.93
N PHE A 73 -10.36 19.44 13.09
CA PHE A 73 -10.57 19.21 11.66
C PHE A 73 -9.32 18.75 10.93
N ALA A 74 -8.13 19.25 11.32
CA ALA A 74 -6.87 18.77 10.77
C ALA A 74 -6.63 17.30 11.14
N ASN A 75 -6.96 16.92 12.38
CA ASN A 75 -6.87 15.54 12.84
C ASN A 75 -7.85 14.61 12.08
N ILE A 76 -9.10 15.05 11.88
CA ILE A 76 -10.10 14.31 11.08
C ILE A 76 -9.65 14.15 9.62
N ASN A 77 -9.15 15.21 8.99
CA ASN A 77 -8.60 15.13 7.63
C ASN A 77 -7.40 14.17 7.57
N GLY A 78 -6.59 14.14 8.63
CA GLY A 78 -5.52 13.17 8.81
C GLY A 78 -6.03 11.72 8.81
N LEU A 79 -7.14 11.47 9.49
CA LEU A 79 -7.80 10.16 9.51
C LEU A 79 -8.36 9.76 8.13
N HIS A 80 -8.96 10.69 7.37
CA HIS A 80 -9.38 10.42 5.99
C HIS A 80 -8.21 9.96 5.11
N ALA A 81 -7.07 10.65 5.18
CA ALA A 81 -5.89 10.26 4.41
C ALA A 81 -5.40 8.85 4.81
N VAL A 82 -5.42 8.52 6.09
CA VAL A 82 -5.03 7.19 6.58
C VAL A 82 -6.02 6.11 6.15
N ALA A 83 -7.33 6.39 6.10
CA ALA A 83 -8.34 5.44 5.64
C ALA A 83 -8.11 5.00 4.19
N ILE A 84 -7.84 5.97 3.29
CA ILE A 84 -7.51 5.71 1.87
C ILE A 84 -6.23 4.86 1.76
N ILE A 85 -5.24 5.13 2.60
CA ILE A 85 -3.99 4.36 2.64
C ILE A 85 -4.26 2.90 3.02
N PHE A 86 -5.15 2.63 3.97
CA PHE A 86 -5.47 1.25 4.37
C PHE A 86 -6.32 0.50 3.36
N GLU A 87 -7.24 1.18 2.68
CA GLU A 87 -7.94 0.59 1.54
C GLU A 87 -6.93 0.16 0.46
N ASN A 88 -5.98 1.03 0.13
CA ASN A 88 -4.91 0.70 -0.81
C ASN A 88 -4.03 -0.46 -0.34
N ASP A 89 -3.68 -0.51 0.96
CA ASP A 89 -2.94 -1.61 1.56
C ASP A 89 -3.71 -2.94 1.45
N PHE A 90 -5.04 -2.92 1.66
CA PHE A 90 -5.89 -4.10 1.50
C PHE A 90 -5.89 -4.61 0.06
N ILE A 91 -6.05 -3.71 -0.91
CA ILE A 91 -6.00 -4.06 -2.34
C ILE A 91 -4.65 -4.67 -2.70
N GLN A 92 -3.53 -4.10 -2.22
CA GLN A 92 -2.19 -4.66 -2.45
C GLN A 92 -2.05 -6.07 -1.86
N TYR A 93 -2.60 -6.31 -0.67
CA TYR A 93 -2.61 -7.63 -0.05
C TYR A 93 -3.39 -8.65 -0.89
N GLN A 94 -4.60 -8.29 -1.34
CA GLN A 94 -5.42 -9.14 -2.22
C GLN A 94 -4.73 -9.48 -3.54
N LEU A 95 -3.91 -8.57 -4.06
CA LEU A 95 -3.11 -8.78 -5.27
C LEU A 95 -1.83 -9.61 -5.03
N GLY A 96 -1.56 -10.04 -3.79
CA GLY A 96 -0.34 -10.79 -3.43
C GLY A 96 0.93 -9.93 -3.43
N LEU A 97 0.78 -8.59 -3.38
CA LEU A 97 1.90 -7.63 -3.35
C LEU A 97 2.32 -7.29 -1.91
N MET A 98 1.72 -7.93 -0.90
CA MET A 98 2.03 -7.73 0.51
C MET A 98 2.21 -9.07 1.22
N GLU A 99 3.26 -9.17 2.04
CA GLU A 99 3.50 -10.34 2.87
C GLU A 99 2.43 -10.48 3.96
N GLN A 100 2.08 -11.73 4.27
CA GLN A 100 1.03 -12.06 5.24
C GLN A 100 1.30 -11.46 6.63
N ASP A 101 2.54 -11.54 7.12
CA ASP A 101 2.90 -11.03 8.45
C ASP A 101 2.81 -9.49 8.53
N LEU A 102 3.12 -8.81 7.42
CA LEU A 102 2.98 -7.36 7.30
C LEU A 102 1.50 -6.95 7.30
N TRP A 103 0.67 -7.72 6.59
CA TRP A 103 -0.77 -7.51 6.59
C TRP A 103 -1.38 -7.68 7.98
N GLU A 104 -1.04 -8.76 8.70
CA GLU A 104 -1.49 -9.00 10.08
C GLU A 104 -1.14 -7.85 11.02
N LYS A 105 0.07 -7.28 10.89
CA LYS A 105 0.47 -6.08 11.65
C LYS A 105 -0.37 -4.86 11.31
N LYS A 106 -0.69 -4.65 10.02
CA LYS A 106 -1.56 -3.54 9.58
C LYS A 106 -2.99 -3.70 10.09
N GLN A 107 -3.53 -4.91 10.12
CA GLN A 107 -4.86 -5.18 10.67
C GLN A 107 -4.99 -4.73 12.12
N ILE A 108 -3.94 -4.89 12.95
CA ILE A 108 -3.94 -4.39 14.34
C ILE A 108 -4.12 -2.87 14.37
N VAL A 109 -3.46 -2.14 13.48
CA VAL A 109 -3.55 -0.68 13.39
C VAL A 109 -4.92 -0.24 12.87
N ILE A 110 -5.44 -0.91 11.83
CA ILE A 110 -6.78 -0.68 11.29
C ILE A 110 -7.81 -0.85 12.40
N LYS A 111 -7.80 -1.98 13.12
CA LYS A 111 -8.70 -2.25 14.25
C LYS A 111 -8.63 -1.16 15.31
N ARG A 112 -7.42 -0.72 15.68
CA ARG A 112 -7.21 0.35 16.67
C ARG A 112 -7.79 1.70 16.22
N LEU A 113 -7.69 2.01 14.93
CA LEU A 113 -8.24 3.23 14.37
C LEU A 113 -9.76 3.14 14.20
N SER A 114 -10.30 2.00 13.77
CA SER A 114 -11.75 1.76 13.73
C SER A 114 -12.44 1.94 15.08
N GLY A 115 -11.71 1.74 16.18
CA GLY A 115 -12.20 2.06 17.51
C GLY A 115 -12.40 3.56 17.78
N ILE A 116 -12.00 4.49 16.89
CA ILE A 116 -12.24 5.93 17.04
C ILE A 116 -13.65 6.28 16.57
N CYS A 117 -14.39 7.09 17.34
CA CYS A 117 -15.80 7.39 17.04
C CYS A 117 -16.01 8.02 15.65
N GLU A 118 -15.14 8.96 15.27
CA GLU A 118 -15.20 9.61 13.96
C GLU A 118 -14.95 8.66 12.80
N MET A 119 -14.27 7.52 13.01
CA MET A 119 -13.93 6.61 11.92
C MET A 119 -15.17 5.94 11.29
N ALA A 120 -16.27 5.83 12.03
CA ALA A 120 -17.52 5.29 11.50
C ALA A 120 -18.05 6.07 10.28
N GLU A 121 -17.76 7.38 10.21
CA GLU A 121 -18.16 8.25 9.10
C GLU A 121 -17.04 8.48 8.07
N ILE A 122 -15.80 8.08 8.39
CA ILE A 122 -14.61 8.33 7.57
C ILE A 122 -14.29 7.17 6.64
N TRP A 123 -14.62 5.93 7.05
CA TRP A 123 -14.36 4.76 6.22
C TRP A 123 -15.06 4.90 4.86
N PRO A 124 -14.40 4.50 3.75
CA PRO A 124 -15.01 4.52 2.43
C PRO A 124 -16.33 3.75 2.41
N GLU A 125 -17.32 4.23 1.65
CA GLU A 125 -18.65 3.61 1.57
C GLU A 125 -18.60 2.23 0.87
N ASP A 126 -17.69 2.05 -0.09
CA ASP A 126 -17.60 0.87 -0.95
C ASP A 126 -16.47 -0.10 -0.54
N LEU A 127 -16.32 -0.35 0.76
CA LEU A 127 -15.29 -1.27 1.24
C LEU A 127 -15.64 -2.75 0.95
N PRO A 128 -14.66 -3.56 0.52
CA PRO A 128 -14.83 -5.01 0.41
C PRO A 128 -15.25 -5.64 1.74
N THR A 129 -16.10 -6.68 1.70
CA THR A 129 -16.66 -7.32 2.90
C THR A 129 -15.59 -7.78 3.89
N GLU A 130 -14.50 -8.38 3.40
CA GLU A 130 -13.38 -8.81 4.26
C GLU A 130 -12.70 -7.65 4.99
N PHE A 131 -12.68 -6.46 4.38
CA PHE A 131 -12.13 -5.27 5.02
C PHE A 131 -13.11 -4.69 6.06
N LEU A 132 -14.41 -4.70 5.75
CA LEU A 132 -15.46 -4.31 6.69
C LEU A 132 -15.42 -5.15 7.97
N GLU A 133 -15.21 -6.46 7.87
CA GLU A 133 -15.08 -7.34 9.04
C GLU A 133 -13.95 -6.89 9.98
N ILE A 134 -12.80 -6.48 9.43
CA ILE A 134 -11.66 -5.98 10.21
C ILE A 134 -12.03 -4.67 10.90
N VAL A 135 -12.74 -3.79 10.19
CA VAL A 135 -13.18 -2.50 10.71
C VAL A 135 -14.17 -2.69 11.85
N GLU A 136 -15.20 -3.51 11.64
CA GLU A 136 -16.24 -3.81 12.63
C GLU A 136 -15.67 -4.51 13.88
N GLU A 137 -14.69 -5.39 13.71
CA GLU A 137 -13.99 -6.02 14.83
C GLU A 137 -13.31 -4.99 15.73
N GLY A 138 -12.71 -3.96 15.14
CA GLY A 138 -12.05 -2.87 15.86
C GLY A 138 -12.99 -1.96 16.65
N SER A 139 -14.24 -1.78 16.19
CA SER A 139 -15.26 -0.97 16.85
C SER A 139 -16.22 -1.77 17.74
N ARG A 140 -16.04 -3.10 17.86
CA ARG A 140 -16.99 -4.01 18.51
C ARG A 140 -17.27 -3.69 19.98
N SER A 141 -16.28 -3.18 20.71
CA SER A 141 -16.39 -2.83 22.14
C SER A 141 -16.89 -1.40 22.38
N GLY A 142 -17.44 -0.74 21.35
CA GLY A 142 -17.72 0.70 21.36
C GLY A 142 -16.54 1.52 20.83
N CYS A 143 -16.75 2.83 20.74
CA CYS A 143 -15.75 3.76 20.22
C CYS A 143 -15.13 4.62 21.32
N ARG A 144 -13.89 5.05 21.11
CA ARG A 144 -13.15 6.02 21.92
C ARG A 144 -13.10 7.36 21.18
N PRO A 145 -13.12 8.49 21.90
CA PRO A 145 -12.95 9.77 21.25
C PRO A 145 -11.57 9.92 20.61
N LEU A 146 -11.50 10.76 19.58
CA LEU A 146 -10.25 11.24 19.01
C LEU A 146 -9.42 11.94 20.09
N SER A 147 -8.14 11.57 20.26
CA SER A 147 -7.33 12.17 21.34
C SER A 147 -7.18 13.67 21.12
N GLY A 148 -7.58 14.41 22.15
CA GLY A 148 -7.95 15.82 22.12
C GLY A 148 -9.09 16.00 23.15
N SER A 149 -10.20 15.27 22.98
CA SER A 149 -11.40 15.49 23.78
C SER A 149 -11.43 14.71 25.11
N VAL A 150 -10.50 15.01 26.01
CA VAL A 150 -10.70 14.70 27.44
C VAL A 150 -10.93 16.02 28.16
N ILE A 151 -12.22 16.37 28.34
CA ILE A 151 -12.92 17.16 29.37
C ILE A 151 -14.30 17.42 28.73
N SER A 152 -15.47 17.03 29.28
CA SER A 152 -15.91 17.05 30.66
C SER A 152 -16.94 15.94 30.92
N SER A 153 -16.67 15.09 31.92
CA SER A 153 -17.75 14.56 32.76
C SER A 153 -17.54 15.18 34.13
N GLU A 154 -18.32 16.21 34.43
CA GLU A 154 -18.73 16.50 35.81
C GLU A 154 -19.48 15.29 36.40
#